data_AF-A0AA38IY83-F1
#
_entry.id   AF-A0AA38IY83-F1
#
_cell.length_a   1.000
_cell.length_b   1.000
_cell.length_c   1.000
_cell.angle_alpha   90.00
_cell.angle_beta   90.00
_cell.angle_gamma   90.00
#
_symmetry.space_group_name_H-M   'P 1'
#
loop_
_entity.id
_entity.type
_entity.pdbx_description
1 polymer ?
#
loop_
_entity_poly.entity_id
_entity_poly.type
_entity_poly.pdbx_seq_one_letter_code
_entity_poly.pdbx_strand_id
1 'polypeptide(L)'
;MVLKCGVIFTCVVVLLLQAPESVTAKICILRERNFTSEIWDFWTGYYCYNYTPDFRLNFRYTNITGYILNGSQIPVALIPDEEIQYFSFHYKDPTSLQYLRKSFQTDHFFGLWINCCEEASDCCENSMTDENVYPTEEYPCPAIWDGWTCFDPAKAGTIQKETCSKQAYSTESDVCELQSEKTCFANGTWNQTTDYGVCAIAPVLRHRHTFNVIALAIATVISFPAVVIFFSLRTFRKNLRYIMHRNLILIIVIRNLLTIMSKQIIILDALNSTGTTVMDENSVACRVLAFFENAAKNGMFACMLADGFYLHKLIVRAFANEPSLTYIYVAVSVLSFLPSLIWAIVRNDHGAKDCWMVDDTNDQWIIDGFRIAILVINFLLLLDIIRVMVMKLKRGSVSQQVKSTFRATLFLIPLFGIHIVIITNRNIVPSNTCEAQDIYYYISYLVEGLQGIMVALLFCYINSEVRGELENAFRKFVLYLEQRFDLKFEKKEDLRRATTATYVEAYNRK
;
A
#
# COMPACT_ATOMS: atom_id res chain seq x y z
N MET A 1 89.06 3.37 -18.23
CA MET A 1 89.53 2.41 -19.25
C MET A 1 88.30 1.61 -19.66
N VAL A 2 87.46 2.05 -20.59
CA VAL A 2 87.62 2.23 -22.05
C VAL A 2 87.72 0.88 -22.79
N LEU A 3 86.72 0.68 -23.68
CA LEU A 3 86.58 -0.24 -24.84
C LEU A 3 86.21 -1.73 -24.58
N LYS A 4 85.38 -2.44 -25.37
CA LYS A 4 84.33 -2.19 -26.40
C LYS A 4 83.93 -3.56 -27.04
N CYS A 5 82.70 -3.64 -27.56
CA CYS A 5 82.18 -4.53 -28.65
C CYS A 5 82.20 -6.06 -28.42
N GLY A 6 81.22 -6.89 -28.85
CA GLY A 6 80.13 -6.78 -29.83
C GLY A 6 80.07 -8.09 -30.66
N VAL A 7 78.92 -8.38 -31.32
CA VAL A 7 78.60 -9.49 -32.27
C VAL A 7 77.96 -10.73 -31.61
N ILE A 8 76.62 -10.91 -31.59
CA ILE A 8 75.67 -11.29 -32.67
C ILE A 8 76.04 -12.62 -33.35
N PHE A 9 75.40 -13.73 -32.96
CA PHE A 9 75.04 -14.82 -33.87
C PHE A 9 73.77 -15.55 -33.39
N THR A 10 72.67 -15.15 -34.00
CA THR A 10 71.37 -15.81 -34.27
C THR A 10 71.11 -17.22 -33.73
N CYS A 11 70.08 -17.29 -32.89
CA CYS A 11 69.22 -18.43 -32.58
C CYS A 11 68.59 -19.05 -33.83
N VAL A 12 68.78 -20.37 -34.01
CA VAL A 12 67.93 -21.22 -34.85
C VAL A 12 67.70 -22.53 -34.09
N VAL A 13 66.42 -22.92 -33.98
CA VAL A 13 65.89 -24.22 -33.53
C VAL A 13 65.82 -24.48 -32.02
N VAL A 14 64.69 -24.10 -31.40
CA VAL A 14 63.81 -25.05 -30.69
C VAL A 14 62.36 -24.55 -30.87
N LEU A 15 61.77 -24.89 -32.01
CA LEU A 15 60.31 -24.91 -32.20
C LEU A 15 59.83 -26.26 -31.67
N LEU A 16 59.61 -26.34 -30.35
CA LEU A 16 58.80 -27.40 -29.75
C LEU A 16 57.45 -26.80 -29.41
N LEU A 17 56.49 -27.12 -30.27
CA LEU A 17 55.05 -27.22 -30.04
C LEU A 17 54.63 -27.03 -28.56
N GLN A 18 54.36 -25.79 -28.17
CA GLN A 18 53.31 -25.55 -27.18
C GLN A 18 51.99 -25.68 -27.95
N ALA A 19 51.35 -26.84 -27.81
CA ALA A 19 49.92 -26.95 -28.07
C ALA A 19 49.21 -25.86 -27.25
N PRO A 20 48.24 -25.12 -27.82
CA PRO A 20 47.44 -24.24 -26.99
C PRO A 20 46.70 -25.13 -25.98
N GLU A 21 46.87 -24.83 -24.69
CA GLU A 21 46.01 -25.39 -23.65
C GLU A 21 44.56 -25.16 -24.08
N SER A 22 43.82 -26.25 -24.25
CA SER A 22 42.39 -26.18 -24.53
C SER A 22 41.73 -25.50 -23.33
N VAL A 23 41.37 -24.22 -23.48
CA VAL A 23 40.50 -23.54 -22.53
C VAL A 23 39.19 -24.33 -22.54
N THR A 24 38.96 -25.13 -21.49
CA THR A 24 37.69 -25.84 -21.32
C THR A 24 36.60 -24.79 -21.20
N ALA A 25 35.73 -24.71 -22.21
CA ALA A 25 34.64 -23.74 -22.21
C ALA A 25 33.75 -23.96 -20.98
N LYS A 26 33.47 -22.89 -20.23
CA LYS A 26 32.62 -22.92 -19.04
C LYS A 26 31.23 -23.46 -19.41
N ILE A 27 30.70 -24.36 -18.59
CA ILE A 27 29.40 -24.99 -18.78
C ILE A 27 28.40 -24.38 -17.80
N CYS A 28 27.22 -24.02 -18.31
CA CYS A 28 26.11 -23.50 -17.52
C CYS A 28 24.84 -24.32 -17.80
N ILE A 29 24.01 -24.49 -16.76
CA ILE A 29 22.83 -25.35 -16.78
C ILE A 29 21.57 -24.51 -16.95
N LEU A 30 20.89 -24.70 -18.07
CA LEU A 30 19.60 -24.12 -18.36
C LEU A 30 18.54 -25.23 -18.34
N ARG A 31 17.72 -25.23 -17.29
CA ARG A 31 16.78 -26.32 -17.01
C ARG A 31 17.50 -27.67 -16.98
N GLU A 32 17.14 -28.62 -17.83
CA GLU A 32 17.76 -29.96 -17.86
C GLU A 32 18.92 -30.08 -18.86
N ARG A 33 19.39 -28.95 -19.43
CA ARG A 33 20.38 -28.94 -20.51
C ARG A 33 21.61 -28.12 -20.17
N ASN A 34 22.76 -28.63 -20.60
CA ASN A 34 24.04 -27.99 -20.42
C ASN A 34 24.40 -27.21 -21.69
N PHE A 35 24.84 -25.98 -21.52
CA PHE A 35 25.27 -25.10 -22.60
C PHE A 35 26.66 -24.55 -22.28
N THR A 36 27.46 -24.34 -23.32
CA THR A 36 28.73 -23.60 -23.18
C THR A 36 28.45 -22.12 -23.01
N SER A 37 29.33 -21.41 -22.31
CA SER A 37 29.22 -19.95 -22.11
C SER A 37 29.12 -19.18 -23.43
N GLU A 38 29.70 -19.69 -24.52
CA GLU A 38 29.65 -19.06 -25.85
C GLU A 38 28.24 -18.99 -26.45
N ILE A 39 27.39 -19.99 -26.18
CA ILE A 39 26.03 -20.06 -26.72
C ILE A 39 24.95 -19.77 -25.67
N TRP A 40 25.36 -19.53 -24.41
CA TRP A 40 24.48 -19.31 -23.27
C TRP A 40 23.48 -18.18 -23.51
N ASP A 41 23.98 -17.00 -23.85
CA ASP A 41 23.18 -15.78 -24.03
C ASP A 41 22.13 -15.90 -25.14
N PHE A 42 22.37 -16.77 -26.15
CA PHE A 42 21.42 -17.04 -27.21
C PHE A 42 20.24 -17.87 -26.71
N TRP A 43 20.52 -18.90 -25.91
CA TRP A 43 19.49 -19.78 -25.37
C TRP A 43 18.73 -19.11 -24.24
N THR A 44 19.39 -18.45 -23.30
CA THR A 44 18.71 -17.75 -22.20
C THR A 44 17.85 -16.61 -22.71
N GLY A 45 18.33 -15.82 -23.68
CA GLY A 45 17.52 -14.78 -24.32
C GLY A 45 16.27 -15.34 -25.00
N TYR A 46 16.38 -16.51 -25.63
CA TYR A 46 15.24 -17.23 -26.19
C TYR A 46 14.25 -17.68 -25.12
N TYR A 47 14.70 -18.27 -24.01
CA TYR A 47 13.81 -18.71 -22.93
C TYR A 47 13.14 -17.53 -22.22
N CYS A 48 13.88 -16.46 -21.92
CA CYS A 48 13.33 -15.21 -21.38
C CYS A 48 12.25 -14.64 -22.32
N TYR A 49 12.46 -14.69 -23.65
CA TYR A 49 11.46 -14.25 -24.62
C TYR A 49 10.25 -15.19 -24.68
N ASN A 50 10.50 -16.49 -24.76
CA ASN A 50 9.46 -17.52 -24.89
C ASN A 50 8.54 -17.55 -23.66
N TYR A 51 9.08 -17.33 -22.47
CA TYR A 51 8.30 -17.25 -21.24
C TYR A 51 7.74 -15.86 -20.94
N THR A 52 8.11 -14.81 -21.68
CA THR A 52 7.45 -13.51 -21.54
C THR A 52 5.93 -13.65 -21.76
N PRO A 53 5.05 -13.14 -20.88
CA PRO A 53 3.61 -13.23 -21.06
C PRO A 53 3.10 -12.52 -22.34
N ASP A 54 2.10 -13.08 -23.00
CA ASP A 54 1.60 -12.55 -24.30
C ASP A 54 1.02 -11.12 -24.19
N PHE A 55 0.44 -10.75 -23.06
CA PHE A 55 -0.10 -9.39 -22.86
C PHE A 55 0.97 -8.29 -22.92
N ARG A 56 2.27 -8.64 -22.84
CA ARG A 56 3.39 -7.69 -22.98
C ARG A 56 3.88 -7.53 -24.42
N LEU A 57 3.42 -8.41 -25.32
CA LEU A 57 3.86 -8.48 -26.71
C LEU A 57 2.77 -7.94 -27.65
N ASN A 58 3.19 -7.28 -28.73
CA ASN A 58 2.34 -6.97 -29.88
C ASN A 58 2.11 -8.22 -30.73
N PHE A 59 3.18 -9.00 -30.91
CA PHE A 59 3.20 -10.25 -31.66
C PHE A 59 4.37 -11.11 -31.16
N ARG A 60 4.31 -12.42 -31.40
CA ARG A 60 5.38 -13.35 -31.01
C ARG A 60 6.00 -13.97 -32.26
N TYR A 61 7.33 -14.00 -32.31
CA TYR A 61 8.04 -14.78 -33.33
C TYR A 61 7.86 -16.27 -33.02
N THR A 62 7.09 -16.98 -33.84
CA THR A 62 6.80 -18.42 -33.67
C THR A 62 7.68 -19.32 -34.55
N ASN A 63 8.21 -18.79 -35.65
CA ASN A 63 9.04 -19.54 -36.57
C ASN A 63 10.51 -19.48 -36.14
N ILE A 64 10.84 -20.30 -35.15
CA ILE A 64 12.18 -20.42 -34.57
C ILE A 64 12.87 -21.66 -35.14
N THR A 65 14.08 -21.48 -35.65
CA THR A 65 14.91 -22.56 -36.20
C THR A 65 16.29 -22.57 -35.54
N GLY A 66 17.03 -23.64 -35.77
CA GLY A 66 18.42 -23.73 -35.33
C GLY A 66 19.38 -23.21 -36.39
N TYR A 67 20.27 -22.30 -35.99
CA TYR A 67 21.43 -21.91 -36.80
C TYR A 67 22.70 -22.48 -36.19
N ILE A 68 23.66 -22.93 -37.01
CA ILE A 68 24.92 -23.48 -36.53
C ILE A 68 25.94 -22.35 -36.43
N LEU A 69 26.32 -21.99 -35.20
CA LEU A 69 27.39 -21.05 -34.89
C LEU A 69 28.56 -21.83 -34.26
N ASN A 70 29.73 -21.80 -34.89
CA ASN A 70 30.94 -22.49 -34.40
C ASN A 70 30.72 -23.99 -34.06
N GLY A 71 29.88 -24.68 -34.84
CA GLY A 71 29.54 -26.10 -34.62
C GLY A 71 28.46 -26.34 -33.56
N SER A 72 27.98 -25.29 -32.88
CA SER A 72 26.89 -25.36 -31.89
C SER A 72 25.59 -24.78 -32.45
N GLN A 73 24.46 -25.39 -32.12
CA GLN A 73 23.14 -24.91 -32.56
C GLN A 73 22.63 -23.80 -31.63
N ILE A 74 22.26 -22.65 -32.22
CA ILE A 74 21.64 -21.51 -31.55
C ILE A 74 20.21 -21.27 -32.06
N PRO A 75 19.29 -20.76 -31.22
CA PRO A 75 17.95 -20.40 -31.65
C PRO A 75 17.98 -19.09 -32.44
N VAL A 76 17.37 -19.11 -33.63
CA VAL A 76 17.16 -17.91 -34.47
C VAL A 76 15.71 -17.82 -34.91
N ALA A 77 15.18 -16.61 -35.00
CA ALA A 77 13.84 -16.34 -35.50
C ALA A 77 13.89 -15.86 -36.95
N LEU A 78 12.94 -16.35 -37.76
CA LEU A 78 12.76 -15.93 -39.15
C LEU A 78 11.93 -14.64 -39.22
N ILE A 79 12.36 -13.70 -40.05
CA ILE A 79 11.67 -12.43 -40.27
C ILE A 79 10.54 -12.64 -41.30
N PRO A 80 9.25 -12.38 -40.97
CA PRO A 80 8.13 -12.70 -41.85
C PRO A 80 8.11 -11.95 -43.19
N ASP A 81 8.64 -10.73 -43.23
CA ASP A 81 8.53 -9.81 -44.38
C ASP A 81 9.75 -9.82 -45.31
N GLU A 82 10.79 -10.61 -45.01
CA GLU A 82 12.01 -10.71 -45.82
C GLU A 82 12.42 -12.18 -46.01
N GLU A 83 12.41 -12.66 -47.26
CA GLU A 83 12.92 -14.01 -47.54
C GLU A 83 14.42 -14.09 -47.16
N ILE A 84 14.75 -15.04 -46.27
CA ILE A 84 16.12 -15.45 -45.88
C ILE A 84 16.78 -14.57 -44.78
N GLN A 85 16.07 -13.63 -44.13
CA GLN A 85 16.63 -12.97 -42.95
C GLN A 85 16.23 -13.64 -41.63
N TYR A 86 17.23 -13.84 -40.76
CA TYR A 86 17.07 -14.36 -39.41
C TYR A 86 17.83 -13.47 -38.41
N PHE A 87 17.32 -13.39 -37.19
CA PHE A 87 18.01 -12.76 -36.08
C PHE A 87 18.05 -13.71 -34.88
N SER A 88 18.98 -13.47 -33.97
CA SER A 88 19.19 -14.33 -32.80
C SER A 88 18.48 -13.75 -31.56
N PHE A 89 18.40 -14.49 -30.46
CA PHE A 89 17.84 -13.96 -29.21
C PHE A 89 18.89 -13.31 -28.29
N HIS A 90 20.05 -12.93 -28.85
CA HIS A 90 21.17 -12.39 -28.08
C HIS A 90 20.95 -10.92 -27.69
N TYR A 91 20.84 -10.63 -26.40
CA TYR A 91 20.51 -9.29 -25.89
C TYR A 91 21.63 -8.25 -26.04
N LYS A 92 22.88 -8.66 -26.30
CA LYS A 92 23.99 -7.73 -26.57
C LYS A 92 24.15 -7.42 -28.06
N ASP A 93 23.41 -8.10 -28.95
CA ASP A 93 23.48 -7.88 -30.40
C ASP A 93 22.53 -6.75 -30.83
N PRO A 94 23.03 -5.63 -31.41
CA PRO A 94 22.20 -4.51 -31.84
C PRO A 94 21.12 -4.88 -32.85
N THR A 95 21.42 -5.82 -33.76
CA THR A 95 20.46 -6.26 -34.79
C THR A 95 19.29 -6.99 -34.16
N SER A 96 19.60 -7.95 -33.28
CA SER A 96 18.61 -8.70 -32.51
C SER A 96 17.73 -7.79 -31.65
N LEU A 97 18.33 -6.79 -30.97
CA LEU A 97 17.59 -5.81 -30.17
C LEU A 97 16.57 -5.01 -30.99
N GLN A 98 16.94 -4.61 -32.22
CA GLN A 98 16.05 -3.83 -33.09
C GLN A 98 14.77 -4.62 -33.47
N TYR A 99 14.91 -5.92 -33.76
CA TYR A 99 13.78 -6.77 -34.13
C TYR A 99 12.95 -7.21 -32.94
N LEU A 100 13.59 -7.53 -31.81
CA LEU A 100 12.90 -7.92 -30.59
C LEU A 100 12.10 -6.76 -30.00
N ARG A 101 12.66 -5.55 -29.95
CA ARG A 101 11.97 -4.37 -29.41
C ARG A 101 10.61 -4.11 -30.07
N LYS A 102 10.50 -4.32 -31.39
CA LYS A 102 9.23 -4.16 -32.14
C LYS A 102 8.13 -5.13 -31.67
N SER A 103 8.52 -6.29 -31.15
CA SER A 103 7.58 -7.30 -30.67
C SER A 103 6.97 -6.97 -29.31
N PHE A 104 7.55 -6.06 -28.53
CA PHE A 104 7.01 -5.63 -27.23
C PHE A 104 6.07 -4.42 -27.38
N GLN A 105 5.05 -4.34 -26.53
CA GLN A 105 4.08 -3.23 -26.55
C GLN A 105 4.71 -1.90 -26.09
N THR A 106 5.61 -1.96 -25.11
CA THR A 106 6.25 -0.80 -24.49
C THR A 106 7.74 -1.04 -24.31
N ASP A 107 8.50 0.06 -24.26
CA ASP A 107 9.94 0.01 -23.94
C ASP A 107 10.21 -0.53 -22.54
N HIS A 108 9.27 -0.34 -21.61
CA HIS A 108 9.35 -0.90 -20.27
C HIS A 108 9.35 -2.44 -20.30
N PHE A 109 8.39 -3.05 -21.00
CA PHE A 109 8.33 -4.52 -21.10
C PHE A 109 9.53 -5.11 -21.83
N PHE A 110 10.06 -4.39 -22.83
CA PHE A 110 11.31 -4.77 -23.47
C PHE A 110 12.49 -4.72 -22.49
N GLY A 111 12.54 -3.70 -21.62
CA GLY A 111 13.53 -3.62 -20.54
C GLY A 111 13.45 -4.79 -19.55
N LEU A 112 12.26 -5.30 -19.22
CA LEU A 112 12.11 -6.50 -18.38
C LEU A 112 12.66 -7.77 -19.05
N TRP A 113 12.59 -7.85 -20.38
CA TRP A 113 13.24 -8.92 -21.13
C TRP A 113 14.76 -8.82 -21.08
N ILE A 114 15.32 -7.61 -21.26
CA ILE A 114 16.77 -7.37 -21.12
C ILE A 114 17.25 -7.76 -19.72
N ASN A 115 16.53 -7.32 -18.66
CA ASN A 115 16.88 -7.61 -17.28
C ASN A 115 16.91 -9.13 -16.99
N CYS A 116 16.00 -9.92 -17.57
CA CYS A 116 16.05 -11.39 -17.47
C CYS A 116 17.30 -11.98 -18.13
N CYS A 117 17.70 -11.44 -19.28
CA CYS A 117 18.91 -11.90 -19.96
C CYS A 117 20.18 -11.53 -19.17
N GLU A 118 20.21 -10.34 -18.57
CA GLU A 118 21.29 -9.91 -17.68
C GLU A 118 21.37 -10.78 -16.41
N GLU A 119 20.25 -11.04 -15.75
CA GLU A 119 20.16 -11.96 -14.60
C GLU A 119 20.61 -13.38 -14.98
N ALA A 120 20.29 -13.84 -16.18
CA ALA A 120 20.74 -15.15 -16.67
C ALA A 120 22.24 -15.20 -16.96
N SER A 121 22.81 -14.12 -17.53
CA SER A 121 24.25 -13.98 -17.74
C SER A 121 24.99 -13.98 -16.40
N ASP A 122 24.49 -13.19 -15.43
CA ASP A 122 25.02 -13.10 -14.08
C ASP A 122 24.99 -14.45 -13.34
N CYS A 123 23.88 -15.18 -13.45
CA CYS A 123 23.74 -16.52 -12.89
C CYS A 123 24.80 -17.50 -13.42
N CYS A 124 25.04 -17.50 -14.73
CA CYS A 124 26.07 -18.35 -15.33
C CYS A 124 27.47 -17.89 -14.90
N GLU A 125 27.74 -16.59 -14.88
CA GLU A 125 29.06 -16.05 -14.53
C GLU A 125 29.42 -16.26 -13.05
N ASN A 126 28.48 -15.98 -12.14
CA ASN A 126 28.76 -15.87 -10.72
C ASN A 126 28.24 -17.05 -9.87
N SER A 127 27.07 -17.63 -10.18
CA SER A 127 26.49 -18.72 -9.38
C SER A 127 26.89 -20.12 -9.88
N MET A 128 27.04 -20.29 -11.20
CA MET A 128 27.43 -21.55 -11.83
C MET A 128 28.96 -21.69 -11.95
N THR A 129 29.62 -21.90 -10.82
CA THR A 129 31.04 -22.24 -10.77
C THR A 129 31.25 -23.73 -11.08
N ASP A 130 32.50 -24.14 -11.36
CA ASP A 130 32.84 -25.55 -11.60
C ASP A 130 32.50 -26.46 -10.42
N GLU A 131 32.33 -25.91 -9.21
CA GLU A 131 31.90 -26.65 -8.01
C GLU A 131 30.39 -26.84 -7.94
N ASN A 132 29.62 -25.89 -8.49
CA ASN A 132 28.18 -25.80 -8.32
C ASN A 132 27.39 -26.39 -9.49
N VAL A 133 28.03 -26.58 -10.64
CA VAL A 133 27.40 -27.12 -11.87
C VAL A 133 27.27 -28.64 -11.84
N TYR A 134 28.03 -29.33 -10.98
CA TYR A 134 27.97 -30.79 -10.88
C TYR A 134 27.31 -31.24 -9.58
N PRO A 135 26.45 -32.28 -9.61
CA PRO A 135 25.89 -32.88 -8.41
C PRO A 135 26.99 -33.37 -7.45
N THR A 136 26.86 -33.03 -6.17
CA THR A 136 27.74 -33.54 -5.10
C THR A 136 26.93 -34.36 -4.09
N GLU A 137 27.59 -35.11 -3.20
CA GLU A 137 26.89 -35.86 -2.15
C GLU A 137 26.12 -34.93 -1.18
N GLU A 138 26.65 -33.73 -0.93
CA GLU A 138 25.98 -32.74 -0.07
C GLU A 138 24.88 -31.98 -0.84
N TYR A 139 25.15 -31.60 -2.09
CA TYR A 139 24.24 -30.85 -2.95
C TYR A 139 23.99 -31.63 -4.24
N PRO A 140 23.07 -32.61 -4.23
CA PRO A 140 22.79 -33.43 -5.40
C PRO A 140 22.03 -32.67 -6.49
N CYS A 141 21.37 -31.56 -6.15
CA CYS A 141 20.76 -30.65 -7.10
C CYS A 141 21.73 -29.49 -7.39
N PRO A 142 22.31 -29.39 -8.62
CA PRO A 142 23.30 -28.36 -8.95
C PRO A 142 22.65 -26.99 -9.19
N ALA A 143 23.46 -25.93 -9.26
CA ALA A 143 23.01 -24.61 -9.66
C ALA A 143 22.39 -24.61 -11.07
N ILE A 144 21.29 -23.89 -11.25
CA ILE A 144 20.46 -23.98 -12.46
C ILE A 144 19.74 -22.66 -12.74
N TRP A 145 19.68 -22.27 -14.02
CA TRP A 145 18.77 -21.23 -14.49
C TRP A 145 17.52 -21.91 -15.07
N ASP A 146 16.35 -21.57 -14.56
CA ASP A 146 15.12 -22.25 -14.96
C ASP A 146 14.37 -21.59 -16.14
N GLY A 147 14.84 -20.41 -16.55
CA GLY A 147 14.25 -19.54 -17.58
C GLY A 147 13.89 -18.15 -17.07
N TRP A 148 13.72 -17.98 -15.75
CA TRP A 148 13.42 -16.70 -15.11
C TRP A 148 14.28 -16.41 -13.89
N THR A 149 14.64 -17.43 -13.10
CA THR A 149 15.37 -17.26 -11.85
C THR A 149 16.56 -18.22 -11.77
N CYS A 150 17.63 -17.75 -11.12
CA CYS A 150 18.82 -18.53 -10.80
C CYS A 150 18.60 -19.24 -9.46
N PHE A 151 18.76 -20.56 -9.42
CA PHE A 151 18.72 -21.33 -8.18
C PHE A 151 20.12 -21.84 -7.84
N ASP A 152 20.53 -21.61 -6.60
CA ASP A 152 21.77 -22.14 -6.05
C ASP A 152 21.68 -23.67 -5.80
N PRO A 153 22.82 -24.36 -5.60
CA PRO A 153 22.83 -25.78 -5.31
C PRO A 153 22.02 -26.12 -4.05
N ALA A 154 21.24 -27.20 -4.10
CA ALA A 154 20.31 -27.57 -3.05
C ALA A 154 20.50 -29.01 -2.56
N LYS A 155 20.13 -29.23 -1.29
CA LYS A 155 20.14 -30.54 -0.65
C LYS A 155 18.96 -31.38 -1.12
N ALA A 156 19.12 -32.71 -1.15
CA ALA A 156 18.01 -33.60 -1.48
C ALA A 156 16.84 -33.43 -0.50
N GLY A 157 15.63 -33.33 -1.03
CA GLY A 157 14.40 -33.20 -0.23
C GLY A 157 14.12 -31.81 0.34
N THR A 158 14.83 -30.77 -0.09
CA THR A 158 14.58 -29.37 0.32
C THR A 158 13.86 -28.55 -0.75
N ILE A 159 13.20 -27.47 -0.32
CA ILE A 159 12.63 -26.45 -1.19
C ILE A 159 13.56 -25.25 -1.17
N GLN A 160 14.13 -24.92 -2.32
CA GLN A 160 14.95 -23.72 -2.50
C GLN A 160 14.05 -22.53 -2.81
N LYS A 161 14.33 -21.38 -2.18
CA LYS A 161 13.55 -20.16 -2.33
C LYS A 161 14.43 -19.05 -2.86
N GLU A 162 14.02 -18.44 -3.95
CA GLU A 162 14.77 -17.36 -4.59
C GLU A 162 13.85 -16.20 -4.94
N THR A 163 14.37 -14.98 -4.89
CA THR A 163 13.60 -13.78 -5.21
C THR A 163 12.96 -13.90 -6.58
N CYS A 164 11.65 -13.64 -6.67
CA CYS A 164 10.91 -13.74 -7.92
C CYS A 164 11.50 -12.78 -8.95
N SER A 165 11.76 -13.30 -10.16
CA SER A 165 12.18 -12.46 -11.28
C SER A 165 11.14 -11.39 -11.57
N LYS A 166 11.61 -10.22 -12.03
CA LYS A 166 10.71 -9.15 -12.48
C LYS A 166 9.79 -9.60 -13.62
N GLN A 167 10.17 -10.64 -14.35
CA GLN A 167 9.33 -11.22 -15.38
C GLN A 167 8.05 -11.87 -14.84
N ALA A 168 8.09 -12.42 -13.62
CA ALA A 168 6.97 -13.16 -13.03
C ALA A 168 5.81 -12.25 -12.59
N TYR A 169 6.05 -10.95 -12.35
CA TYR A 169 5.03 -10.03 -11.87
C TYR A 169 4.12 -9.52 -12.99
N SER A 170 2.81 -9.63 -12.83
CA SER A 170 1.84 -9.16 -13.83
C SER A 170 1.75 -7.64 -13.97
N THR A 171 2.19 -6.88 -12.95
CA THR A 171 2.01 -5.42 -12.85
C THR A 171 3.25 -4.74 -12.29
N GLU A 172 3.44 -3.46 -12.63
CA GLU A 172 4.54 -2.59 -12.17
C GLU A 172 4.45 -2.19 -10.68
N SER A 173 3.50 -2.73 -9.93
CA SER A 173 3.35 -2.37 -8.52
C SER A 173 4.53 -2.95 -7.73
N ASP A 174 5.38 -2.06 -7.20
CA ASP A 174 6.42 -2.37 -6.22
C ASP A 174 5.77 -2.91 -4.94
N VAL A 175 5.41 -4.19 -5.00
CA VAL A 175 5.04 -5.00 -3.85
C VAL A 175 6.33 -5.62 -3.32
N CYS A 176 6.31 -5.94 -2.04
CA CYS A 176 7.40 -6.61 -1.36
C CYS A 176 8.05 -7.74 -2.17
N GLU A 177 9.31 -8.02 -1.87
CA GLU A 177 10.07 -9.11 -2.49
C GLU A 177 9.40 -10.46 -2.15
N LEU A 178 8.75 -11.04 -3.16
CA LEU A 178 8.22 -12.41 -3.11
C LEU A 178 9.32 -13.40 -3.52
N GLN A 179 9.19 -14.65 -3.08
CA GLN A 179 10.16 -15.70 -3.38
C GLN A 179 9.49 -16.83 -4.14
N SER A 180 10.06 -17.19 -5.29
CA SER A 180 9.74 -18.38 -6.07
C SER A 180 10.27 -19.63 -5.41
N GLU A 181 9.57 -20.76 -5.55
CA GLU A 181 9.92 -22.01 -4.86
C GLU A 181 10.24 -23.12 -5.85
N LYS A 182 11.42 -23.74 -5.72
CA LYS A 182 11.84 -24.89 -6.52
C LYS A 182 12.21 -26.07 -5.62
N THR A 183 11.61 -27.22 -5.89
CA THR A 183 11.82 -28.42 -5.07
C THR A 183 12.99 -29.25 -5.63
N CYS A 184 13.95 -29.58 -4.77
CA CYS A 184 14.92 -30.64 -5.01
C CYS A 184 14.37 -31.95 -4.43
N PHE A 185 14.11 -32.94 -5.27
CA PHE A 185 13.55 -34.22 -4.82
C PHE A 185 14.58 -35.04 -4.02
N ALA A 186 14.08 -36.01 -3.25
CA ALA A 186 14.92 -36.90 -2.46
C ALA A 186 15.88 -37.77 -3.29
N ASN A 187 15.58 -37.96 -4.58
CA ASN A 187 16.45 -38.65 -5.54
C ASN A 187 17.59 -37.75 -6.07
N GLY A 188 17.70 -36.49 -5.63
CA GLY A 188 18.73 -35.57 -6.07
C GLY A 188 18.45 -34.88 -7.40
N THR A 189 17.20 -34.86 -7.87
CA THR A 189 16.83 -34.17 -9.11
C THR A 189 15.93 -32.96 -8.85
N TRP A 190 16.11 -31.91 -9.63
CA TRP A 190 15.21 -30.75 -9.60
C TRP A 190 13.82 -31.10 -10.12
N ASN A 191 12.79 -30.49 -9.54
CA ASN A 191 11.48 -30.45 -10.15
C ASN A 191 11.55 -29.65 -11.48
N GLN A 192 10.92 -30.19 -12.52
CA GLN A 192 10.87 -29.57 -13.85
C GLN A 192 10.15 -28.23 -13.84
N THR A 193 9.17 -28.08 -12.94
CA THR A 193 8.39 -26.86 -12.75
C THR A 193 8.83 -26.16 -11.47
N THR A 194 9.08 -24.86 -11.58
CA THR A 194 9.23 -23.96 -10.43
C THR A 194 7.87 -23.37 -10.11
N ASP A 195 7.52 -23.27 -8.82
CA ASP A 195 6.29 -22.63 -8.39
C ASP A 195 6.47 -21.11 -8.35
N TYR A 196 5.94 -20.45 -9.39
CA TYR A 196 5.84 -19.00 -9.48
C TYR A 196 4.46 -18.47 -9.06
N GLY A 197 3.53 -19.34 -8.64
CA GLY A 197 2.20 -18.92 -8.18
C GLY A 197 2.27 -18.01 -6.95
N VAL A 198 3.29 -18.21 -6.12
CA VAL A 198 3.64 -17.36 -4.97
C VAL A 198 4.13 -15.96 -5.35
N CYS A 199 4.57 -15.75 -6.59
CA CYS A 199 5.00 -14.44 -7.10
C CYS A 199 3.81 -13.58 -7.56
N ALA A 200 2.59 -14.11 -7.52
CA ALA A 200 1.40 -13.33 -7.82
C ALA A 200 1.12 -12.30 -6.70
N ILE A 201 0.94 -11.04 -7.09
CA ILE A 201 0.67 -9.94 -6.17
C ILE A 201 -0.77 -9.93 -5.66
N ALA A 202 -1.71 -10.43 -6.48
CA ALA A 202 -3.14 -10.34 -6.22
C ALA A 202 -3.58 -10.94 -4.86
N PRO A 203 -3.10 -12.13 -4.42
CA PRO A 203 -3.40 -12.68 -3.10
C PRO A 203 -2.97 -11.77 -1.94
N VAL A 204 -1.80 -11.14 -2.04
CA VAL A 204 -1.27 -10.23 -1.00
C VAL A 204 -2.15 -9.00 -0.87
N LEU A 205 -2.48 -8.34 -2.00
CA LEU A 205 -3.37 -7.19 -2.01
C LEU A 205 -4.78 -7.55 -1.53
N ARG A 206 -5.29 -8.73 -1.90
CA ARG A 206 -6.60 -9.22 -1.46
C ARG A 206 -6.65 -9.33 0.06
N HIS A 207 -5.63 -9.91 0.68
CA HIS A 207 -5.59 -10.05 2.13
C HIS A 207 -5.51 -8.69 2.84
N ARG A 208 -4.63 -7.79 2.37
CA ARG A 208 -4.48 -6.42 2.88
C ARG A 208 -5.79 -5.62 2.81
N HIS A 209 -6.45 -5.62 1.65
CA HIS A 209 -7.71 -4.88 1.46
C HIS A 209 -8.88 -5.47 2.24
N THR A 210 -8.97 -6.81 2.32
CA THR A 210 -10.00 -7.50 3.12
C THR A 210 -9.86 -7.13 4.60
N PHE A 211 -8.64 -7.15 5.14
CA PHE A 211 -8.38 -6.74 6.51
C PHE A 211 -8.82 -5.29 6.77
N ASN A 212 -8.47 -4.38 5.85
CA ASN A 212 -8.89 -2.98 5.96
C ASN A 212 -10.42 -2.83 5.99
N VAL A 213 -11.14 -3.52 5.09
CA VAL A 213 -12.61 -3.49 5.08
C VAL A 213 -13.18 -3.96 6.42
N ILE A 214 -12.66 -5.06 7.00
CA ILE A 214 -13.10 -5.56 8.30
C ILE A 214 -12.86 -4.51 9.40
N ALA A 215 -11.68 -3.91 9.45
CA ALA A 215 -11.34 -2.89 10.45
C ALA A 215 -12.27 -1.66 10.35
N LEU A 216 -12.51 -1.16 9.13
CA LEU A 216 -13.43 -0.04 8.90
C LEU A 216 -14.89 -0.39 9.20
N ALA A 217 -15.31 -1.62 8.92
CA ALA A 217 -16.67 -2.09 9.23
C ALA A 217 -16.91 -2.11 10.74
N ILE A 218 -15.98 -2.68 11.51
CA ILE A 218 -16.04 -2.68 12.99
C ILE A 218 -16.09 -1.25 13.52
N ALA A 219 -15.22 -0.37 13.02
CA ALA A 219 -15.22 1.04 13.41
C ALA A 219 -16.55 1.72 13.13
N THR A 220 -17.15 1.46 11.97
CA THR A 220 -18.44 2.03 11.57
C THR A 220 -19.57 1.56 12.48
N VAL A 221 -19.63 0.27 12.79
CA VAL A 221 -20.66 -0.31 13.69
C VAL A 221 -20.57 0.31 15.09
N ILE A 222 -19.36 0.57 15.59
CA ILE A 222 -19.16 1.17 16.92
C ILE A 222 -19.45 2.67 16.92
N SER A 223 -19.12 3.40 15.86
CA SER A 223 -19.31 4.85 15.77
C SER A 223 -20.73 5.27 15.39
N PHE A 224 -21.50 4.42 14.68
CA PHE A 224 -22.84 4.74 14.20
C PHE A 224 -23.85 5.10 15.32
N PRO A 225 -23.94 4.38 16.46
CA PRO A 225 -24.86 4.75 17.53
C PRO A 225 -24.57 6.14 18.13
N ALA A 226 -23.31 6.57 18.17
CA ALA A 226 -22.96 7.91 18.63
C ALA A 226 -23.57 9.00 17.72
N VAL A 227 -23.57 8.77 16.40
CA VAL A 227 -24.25 9.67 15.44
C VAL A 227 -25.74 9.76 15.76
N VAL A 228 -26.41 8.62 15.96
CA VAL A 228 -27.83 8.55 16.30
C VAL A 228 -28.14 9.32 17.59
N ILE A 229 -27.32 9.17 18.62
CA ILE A 229 -27.48 9.88 19.90
C ILE A 229 -27.42 11.40 19.69
N PHE A 230 -26.41 11.89 18.98
CA PHE A 230 -26.24 13.33 18.71
C PHE A 230 -27.37 13.93 17.87
N PHE A 231 -27.98 13.16 16.97
CA PHE A 231 -29.15 13.62 16.20
C PHE A 231 -30.46 13.56 16.99
N SER A 232 -30.61 12.60 17.91
CA SER A 232 -31.86 12.36 18.64
C SER A 232 -32.19 13.47 19.65
N LEU A 233 -31.19 13.99 20.37
CA LEU A 233 -31.42 14.92 21.49
C LEU A 233 -31.41 16.40 21.06
N ARG A 234 -32.45 17.15 21.45
CA ARG A 234 -32.62 18.57 21.07
C ARG A 234 -31.53 19.48 21.65
N THR A 235 -31.03 19.18 22.85
CA THR A 235 -29.93 19.91 23.50
C THR A 235 -28.68 19.88 22.61
N PHE A 236 -28.33 18.71 22.10
CA PHE A 236 -27.14 18.53 21.26
C PHE A 236 -27.27 19.18 19.88
N ARG A 237 -28.48 19.27 19.33
CA ARG A 237 -28.72 19.94 18.04
C ARG A 237 -28.50 21.46 18.06
N LYS A 238 -28.50 22.10 19.23
CA LYS A 238 -28.41 23.56 19.35
C LYS A 238 -27.03 24.08 19.75
N ASN A 239 -26.26 23.29 20.49
CA ASN A 239 -24.95 23.72 20.99
C ASN A 239 -23.86 23.55 19.91
N LEU A 240 -23.11 24.62 19.64
CA LEU A 240 -22.07 24.63 18.60
C LEU A 240 -21.00 23.54 18.80
N ARG A 241 -20.54 23.32 20.04
CA ARG A 241 -19.56 22.28 20.38
C ARG A 241 -20.02 20.88 19.93
N TYR A 242 -21.26 20.50 20.27
CA TYR A 242 -21.78 19.17 19.91
C TYR A 242 -22.09 19.06 18.42
N ILE A 243 -22.44 20.16 17.75
CA ILE A 243 -22.59 20.19 16.28
C ILE A 243 -21.26 19.84 15.60
N MET A 244 -20.14 20.39 16.04
CA MET A 244 -18.82 20.11 15.45
C MET A 244 -18.43 18.64 15.62
N HIS A 245 -18.51 18.10 16.84
CA HIS A 245 -18.18 16.68 17.10
C HIS A 245 -19.11 15.73 16.35
N ARG A 246 -20.41 16.04 16.26
CA ARG A 246 -21.38 15.25 15.47
C ARG A 246 -20.98 15.22 14.01
N ASN A 247 -20.64 16.37 13.43
CA ASN A 247 -20.28 16.45 12.01
C ASN A 247 -18.99 15.67 11.72
N LEU A 248 -18.01 15.71 12.63
CA LEU A 248 -16.78 14.89 12.53
C LEU A 248 -17.09 13.38 12.56
N ILE A 249 -17.88 12.89 13.51
CA ILE A 249 -18.23 11.46 13.57
C ILE A 249 -19.06 11.05 12.35
N LEU A 250 -20.00 11.90 11.91
CA LEU A 250 -20.81 11.64 10.72
C LEU A 250 -19.94 11.50 9.46
N ILE A 251 -19.00 12.41 9.22
CA ILE A 251 -18.15 12.34 8.03
C ILE A 251 -17.19 11.15 8.07
N ILE A 252 -16.71 10.75 9.27
CA ILE A 252 -15.92 9.53 9.44
C ILE A 252 -16.73 8.29 9.04
N VAL A 253 -18.00 8.20 9.46
CA VAL A 253 -18.89 7.09 9.08
C VAL A 253 -19.13 7.09 7.57
N ILE A 254 -19.43 8.25 6.97
CA ILE A 254 -19.64 8.36 5.51
C ILE A 254 -18.37 7.94 4.74
N ARG A 255 -17.20 8.44 5.16
CA ARG A 255 -15.90 8.03 4.59
C ARG A 255 -15.74 6.52 4.66
N ASN A 256 -15.97 5.90 5.82
CA ASN A 256 -15.81 4.46 5.97
C ASN A 256 -16.72 3.68 5.03
N LEU A 257 -17.99 4.06 4.95
CA LEU A 257 -18.96 3.41 4.07
C LEU A 257 -18.54 3.50 2.59
N LEU A 258 -18.10 4.68 2.14
CA LEU A 258 -17.63 4.88 0.77
C LEU A 258 -16.37 4.05 0.48
N THR A 259 -15.37 4.09 1.37
CA THR A 259 -14.14 3.28 1.24
C THR A 259 -14.44 1.78 1.22
N ILE A 260 -15.39 1.31 2.05
CA ILE A 260 -15.83 -0.10 2.07
C ILE A 260 -16.50 -0.44 0.73
N MET A 261 -17.43 0.39 0.27
CA MET A 261 -18.10 0.19 -1.02
C MET A 261 -17.09 0.09 -2.16
N SER A 262 -16.15 1.01 -2.25
CA SER A 262 -15.17 0.98 -3.33
C SER A 262 -14.23 -0.21 -3.27
N LYS A 263 -13.77 -0.59 -2.07
CA LYS A 263 -12.90 -1.77 -1.92
C LYS A 263 -13.64 -3.06 -2.26
N GLN A 264 -14.90 -3.20 -1.86
CA GLN A 264 -15.69 -4.41 -2.11
C GLN A 264 -16.15 -4.50 -3.57
N ILE A 265 -16.66 -3.42 -4.13
CA ILE A 265 -17.30 -3.41 -5.46
C ILE A 265 -16.25 -3.33 -6.59
N ILE A 266 -15.13 -2.64 -6.37
CA ILE A 266 -14.15 -2.36 -7.43
C ILE A 266 -12.88 -3.19 -7.21
N ILE A 267 -12.19 -2.97 -6.08
CA ILE A 267 -10.83 -3.51 -5.89
C ILE A 267 -10.85 -5.02 -5.67
N LEU A 268 -11.70 -5.53 -4.77
CA LEU A 268 -11.81 -6.95 -4.48
C LEU A 268 -12.47 -7.71 -5.65
N ASP A 269 -13.36 -7.08 -6.42
CA ASP A 269 -13.88 -7.65 -7.66
C ASP A 269 -12.75 -7.88 -8.67
N ALA A 270 -11.92 -6.84 -8.91
CA ALA A 270 -10.77 -6.93 -9.79
C ALA A 270 -9.73 -7.97 -9.36
N LEU A 271 -9.57 -8.17 -8.04
CA LEU A 271 -8.63 -9.17 -7.50
C LEU A 271 -9.20 -10.59 -7.50
N ASN A 272 -10.52 -10.78 -7.57
CA ASN A 272 -11.17 -12.09 -7.49
C ASN A 272 -11.61 -12.63 -8.85
N SER A 273 -11.99 -11.75 -9.77
CA SER A 273 -12.48 -12.13 -11.09
C SER A 273 -11.34 -12.34 -12.08
N THR A 274 -11.53 -13.28 -13.00
CA THR A 274 -10.62 -13.54 -14.12
C THR A 274 -11.17 -13.02 -15.46
N GLY A 275 -12.36 -12.41 -15.44
CA GLY A 275 -13.04 -11.82 -16.61
C GLY A 275 -12.96 -10.30 -16.64
N THR A 276 -13.83 -9.66 -17.45
CA THR A 276 -13.99 -8.20 -17.46
C THR A 276 -14.51 -7.71 -16.10
N THR A 277 -13.75 -6.84 -15.45
CA THR A 277 -14.08 -6.36 -14.09
C THR A 277 -14.78 -5.00 -14.16
N VAL A 278 -15.42 -4.60 -13.04
CA VAL A 278 -16.00 -3.24 -12.91
C VAL A 278 -14.93 -2.15 -13.08
N MET A 279 -13.67 -2.47 -12.77
CA MET A 279 -12.53 -1.57 -12.93
C MET A 279 -12.20 -1.32 -14.41
N ASP A 280 -12.23 -2.39 -15.23
CA ASP A 280 -11.94 -2.34 -16.67
C ASP A 280 -13.05 -1.67 -17.47
N GLU A 281 -14.32 -1.86 -17.05
CA GLU A 281 -15.46 -1.19 -17.67
C GLU A 281 -15.44 0.34 -17.45
N ASN A 282 -14.67 0.81 -16.46
CA ASN A 282 -14.48 2.23 -16.11
C ASN A 282 -15.77 3.05 -16.19
N SER A 283 -16.84 2.50 -15.60
CA SER A 283 -18.17 3.11 -15.68
C SER A 283 -18.20 4.50 -15.01
N VAL A 284 -19.12 5.35 -15.46
CA VAL A 284 -19.37 6.67 -14.83
C VAL A 284 -19.65 6.50 -13.33
N ALA A 285 -20.32 5.42 -12.93
CA ALA A 285 -20.58 5.12 -11.53
C ALA A 285 -19.30 4.93 -10.70
N CYS A 286 -18.28 4.27 -11.27
CA CYS A 286 -16.99 4.07 -10.61
C CYS A 286 -16.26 5.40 -10.37
N ARG A 287 -16.24 6.28 -11.39
CA ARG A 287 -15.64 7.62 -11.31
C ARG A 287 -16.34 8.50 -10.27
N VAL A 288 -17.67 8.46 -10.25
CA VAL A 288 -18.49 9.18 -9.27
C VAL A 288 -18.22 8.67 -7.85
N LEU A 289 -18.14 7.36 -7.65
CA LEU A 289 -17.83 6.77 -6.35
C LEU A 289 -16.43 7.19 -5.86
N ALA A 290 -15.42 7.12 -6.73
CA ALA A 290 -14.06 7.56 -6.42
C ALA A 290 -14.00 9.05 -6.03
N PHE A 291 -14.74 9.91 -6.76
CA PHE A 291 -14.86 11.32 -6.42
C PHE A 291 -15.47 11.54 -5.03
N PHE A 292 -16.59 10.87 -4.72
CA PHE A 292 -17.25 11.01 -3.43
C PHE A 292 -16.42 10.44 -2.28
N GLU A 293 -15.72 9.32 -2.48
CA GLU A 293 -14.80 8.78 -1.48
C GLU A 293 -13.68 9.79 -1.17
N ASN A 294 -13.04 10.36 -2.20
CA ASN A 294 -12.00 11.36 -2.01
C ASN A 294 -12.53 12.63 -1.34
N ALA A 295 -13.73 13.09 -1.71
CA ALA A 295 -14.40 14.21 -1.06
C ALA A 295 -14.73 13.92 0.41
N ALA A 296 -15.16 12.70 0.74
CA ALA A 296 -15.43 12.31 2.13
C ALA A 296 -14.14 12.20 2.96
N LYS A 297 -13.04 11.68 2.39
CA LYS A 297 -11.71 11.71 3.02
C LYS A 297 -11.26 13.16 3.28
N ASN A 298 -11.35 14.03 2.28
CA ASN A 298 -11.00 15.45 2.41
C ASN A 298 -11.89 16.15 3.45
N GLY A 299 -13.19 15.84 3.47
CA GLY A 299 -14.13 16.38 4.45
C GLY A 299 -13.85 15.91 5.88
N MET A 300 -13.37 14.69 6.06
CA MET A 300 -12.89 14.23 7.37
C MET A 300 -11.74 15.13 7.86
N PHE A 301 -10.72 15.40 7.05
CA PHE A 301 -9.62 16.29 7.41
C PHE A 301 -10.09 17.74 7.64
N ALA A 302 -11.00 18.25 6.81
CA ALA A 302 -11.59 19.58 6.98
C ALA A 302 -12.39 19.70 8.29
N CYS A 303 -13.16 18.68 8.66
CA CYS A 303 -13.86 18.62 9.93
C CYS A 303 -12.89 18.54 11.12
N MET A 304 -11.80 17.77 11.01
CA MET A 304 -10.74 17.76 12.04
C MET A 304 -10.12 19.14 12.23
N LEU A 305 -9.85 19.86 11.13
CA LEU A 305 -9.36 21.23 11.17
C LEU A 305 -10.36 22.20 11.82
N ALA A 306 -11.64 22.09 11.46
CA ALA A 306 -12.68 22.93 12.04
C ALA A 306 -12.83 22.69 13.54
N ASP A 307 -12.78 21.43 13.99
CA ASP A 307 -12.86 21.07 15.42
C ASP A 307 -11.59 21.53 16.17
N GLY A 308 -10.41 21.34 15.57
CA GLY A 308 -9.13 21.80 16.11
C GLY A 308 -9.05 23.33 16.26
N PHE A 309 -9.51 24.06 15.24
CA PHE A 309 -9.60 25.52 15.28
C PHE A 309 -10.62 26.00 16.33
N TYR A 310 -11.77 25.34 16.44
CA TYR A 310 -12.77 25.65 17.47
C TYR A 310 -12.21 25.46 18.88
N LEU A 311 -11.49 24.36 19.13
CA LEU A 311 -10.85 24.09 20.41
C LEU A 311 -9.73 25.09 20.73
N HIS A 312 -8.89 25.42 19.74
CA HIS A 312 -7.85 26.45 19.87
C HIS A 312 -8.47 27.79 20.28
N LYS A 313 -9.54 28.19 19.60
CA LYS A 313 -10.29 29.40 19.93
C LYS A 313 -10.80 29.36 21.38
N LEU A 314 -11.44 28.27 21.81
CA LEU A 314 -12.00 28.13 23.16
C LEU A 314 -10.94 28.31 24.26
N ILE A 315 -9.74 27.74 24.07
CA ILE A 315 -8.70 27.67 25.11
C ILE A 315 -7.76 28.88 25.07
N VAL A 316 -7.35 29.30 23.88
CA VAL A 316 -6.31 30.31 23.65
C VAL A 316 -6.91 31.68 23.37
N ARG A 317 -7.98 31.77 22.57
CA ARG A 317 -8.63 33.02 22.14
C ARG A 317 -10.07 33.13 22.68
N ALA A 318 -10.25 32.88 23.98
CA ALA A 318 -11.56 32.76 24.61
C ALA A 318 -12.46 34.01 24.44
N PHE A 319 -11.89 35.20 24.28
CA PHE A 319 -12.64 36.46 24.09
C PHE A 319 -13.00 36.78 22.63
N ALA A 320 -12.62 35.93 21.66
CA ALA A 320 -12.97 36.16 20.27
C ALA A 320 -14.45 35.82 19.99
N ASN A 321 -15.09 36.57 19.09
CA ASN A 321 -16.48 36.36 18.69
C ASN A 321 -16.75 34.96 18.14
N GLU A 322 -17.93 34.41 18.42
CA GLU A 322 -18.35 33.11 17.87
C GLU A 322 -18.37 33.14 16.34
N PRO A 323 -17.64 32.23 15.66
CA PRO A 323 -17.74 32.12 14.22
C PRO A 323 -19.17 31.73 13.84
N SER A 324 -19.71 32.35 12.79
CA SER A 324 -21.03 31.95 12.30
C SER A 324 -20.97 30.51 11.78
N LEU A 325 -22.02 29.75 12.06
CA LEU A 325 -22.12 28.36 11.60
C LEU A 325 -22.08 28.25 10.07
N THR A 326 -22.63 29.26 9.37
CA THR A 326 -22.60 29.35 7.91
C THR A 326 -21.18 29.42 7.36
N TYR A 327 -20.32 30.26 7.94
CA TYR A 327 -18.93 30.37 7.48
C TYR A 327 -18.15 29.08 7.70
N ILE A 328 -18.38 28.38 8.82
CA ILE A 328 -17.78 27.08 9.08
C ILE A 328 -18.22 26.06 8.01
N TYR A 329 -19.51 25.99 7.71
CA TYR A 329 -20.00 25.03 6.71
C TYR A 329 -19.50 25.33 5.30
N VAL A 330 -19.44 26.60 4.91
CA VAL A 330 -18.83 27.00 3.63
C VAL A 330 -17.37 26.59 3.58
N ALA A 331 -16.59 26.88 4.63
CA ALA A 331 -15.17 26.52 4.68
C ALA A 331 -14.97 25.00 4.60
N VAL A 332 -15.70 24.20 5.40
CA VAL A 332 -15.61 22.73 5.36
C VAL A 332 -16.01 22.20 3.98
N SER A 333 -17.08 22.72 3.38
CA SER A 333 -17.53 22.27 2.05
C SER A 333 -16.49 22.57 0.97
N VAL A 334 -15.94 23.79 0.96
CA VAL A 334 -14.88 24.19 0.01
C VAL A 334 -13.66 23.28 0.19
N LEU A 335 -13.19 23.08 1.41
CA LEU A 335 -12.04 22.20 1.71
C LEU A 335 -12.29 20.72 1.38
N SER A 336 -13.55 20.27 1.34
CA SER A 336 -13.90 18.88 1.00
C SER A 336 -13.97 18.66 -0.51
N PHE A 337 -14.66 19.54 -1.23
CA PHE A 337 -15.03 19.33 -2.63
C PHE A 337 -14.06 19.97 -3.62
N LEU A 338 -13.49 21.14 -3.31
CA LEU A 338 -12.62 21.86 -4.27
C LEU A 338 -11.37 21.05 -4.65
N PRO A 339 -10.58 20.46 -3.72
CA PRO A 339 -9.42 19.65 -4.08
C PRO A 339 -9.81 18.41 -4.90
N SER A 340 -10.92 17.77 -4.53
CA SER A 340 -11.47 16.60 -5.23
C SER A 340 -11.89 16.94 -6.66
N LEU A 341 -12.43 18.15 -6.87
CA LEU A 341 -12.82 18.63 -8.20
C LEU A 341 -11.60 18.92 -9.07
N ILE A 342 -10.58 19.59 -8.52
CA ILE A 342 -9.33 19.86 -9.24
C ILE A 342 -8.69 18.53 -9.69
N TRP A 343 -8.57 17.56 -8.76
CA TRP A 343 -8.05 16.24 -9.08
C TRP A 343 -8.88 15.52 -10.16
N ALA A 344 -10.21 15.54 -10.06
CA ALA A 344 -11.08 14.91 -11.06
C ALA A 344 -10.92 15.54 -12.46
N ILE A 345 -10.71 16.86 -12.55
CA ILE A 345 -10.47 17.55 -13.83
C ILE A 345 -9.14 17.10 -14.43
N VAL A 346 -8.06 17.10 -13.64
CA VAL A 346 -6.72 16.66 -14.09
C VAL A 346 -6.76 15.20 -14.53
N ARG A 347 -7.40 14.34 -13.72
CA ARG A 347 -7.56 12.91 -14.01
C ARG A 347 -8.32 12.65 -15.31
N ASN A 348 -9.31 13.48 -15.62
CA ASN A 348 -10.06 13.39 -16.86
C ASN A 348 -9.24 13.84 -18.07
N ASP A 349 -8.41 14.89 -17.92
CA ASP A 349 -7.56 15.42 -18.99
C ASP A 349 -6.46 14.43 -19.39
N HIS A 350 -5.86 13.74 -18.42
CA HIS A 350 -4.86 12.69 -18.66
C HIS A 350 -5.43 11.38 -19.27
N GLY A 351 -6.72 11.31 -19.58
CA GLY A 351 -7.30 10.19 -20.32
C GLY A 351 -7.30 8.87 -19.56
N ALA A 352 -7.78 8.87 -18.30
CA ALA A 352 -7.80 7.69 -17.44
C ALA A 352 -8.48 6.48 -18.11
N LYS A 353 -7.70 5.42 -18.33
CA LYS A 353 -8.14 4.16 -18.95
C LYS A 353 -8.96 3.32 -17.98
N ASP A 354 -8.51 3.25 -16.74
CA ASP A 354 -9.18 2.51 -15.66
C ASP A 354 -10.04 3.45 -14.81
N CYS A 355 -10.82 2.84 -13.91
CA CYS A 355 -11.52 3.59 -12.88
C CYS A 355 -10.56 4.48 -12.07
N TRP A 356 -11.02 5.69 -11.70
CA TRP A 356 -10.25 6.69 -10.94
C TRP A 356 -9.83 6.27 -9.52
N MET A 357 -10.06 5.01 -9.15
CA MET A 357 -9.62 4.45 -7.87
C MET A 357 -8.17 3.95 -7.90
N VAL A 358 -7.64 3.63 -9.08
CA VAL A 358 -6.23 3.26 -9.29
C VAL A 358 -5.45 4.51 -9.69
N ASP A 359 -4.27 4.68 -9.11
CA ASP A 359 -3.34 5.76 -9.45
C ASP A 359 -2.21 5.21 -10.32
N ASP A 360 -2.17 5.64 -11.58
CA ASP A 360 -1.20 5.25 -12.61
C ASP A 360 -0.29 6.43 -13.01
N THR A 361 -0.78 7.67 -12.91
CA THR A 361 -0.08 8.89 -13.35
C THR A 361 0.43 9.76 -12.19
N ASN A 362 0.35 9.27 -10.95
CA ASN A 362 0.73 9.99 -9.72
C ASN A 362 -0.10 11.27 -9.47
N ASP A 363 -1.27 11.38 -10.12
CA ASP A 363 -2.18 12.52 -9.97
C ASP A 363 -2.78 12.59 -8.55
N GLN A 364 -2.76 11.47 -7.82
CA GLN A 364 -3.19 11.37 -6.42
C GLN A 364 -2.44 12.34 -5.50
N TRP A 365 -1.22 12.77 -5.87
CA TRP A 365 -0.45 13.72 -5.07
C TRP A 365 -1.16 15.07 -4.86
N ILE A 366 -2.03 15.49 -5.79
CA ILE A 366 -2.79 16.75 -5.67
C ILE A 366 -3.68 16.75 -4.42
N ILE A 367 -4.36 15.63 -4.16
CA ILE A 367 -5.23 15.47 -3.01
C ILE A 367 -4.45 15.11 -1.75
N ASP A 368 -3.40 14.31 -1.85
CA ASP A 368 -2.58 13.92 -0.70
C ASP A 368 -1.76 15.09 -0.15
N GLY A 369 -1.17 15.92 -1.02
CA GLY A 369 -0.49 17.15 -0.63
C GLY A 369 -1.40 18.11 0.15
N PHE A 370 -2.66 18.25 -0.29
CA PHE A 370 -3.67 19.03 0.43
C PHE A 370 -3.96 18.47 1.83
N ARG A 371 -4.12 17.15 1.96
CA ARG A 371 -4.36 16.47 3.25
C ARG A 371 -3.18 16.67 4.21
N ILE A 372 -1.96 16.53 3.71
CA ILE A 372 -0.73 16.76 4.48
C ILE A 372 -0.68 18.21 4.97
N ALA A 373 -1.01 19.20 4.12
CA ALA A 373 -1.05 20.60 4.53
C ALA A 373 -2.03 20.85 5.69
N ILE A 374 -3.23 20.27 5.65
CA ILE A 374 -4.19 20.36 6.76
C ILE A 374 -3.63 19.72 8.04
N LEU A 375 -3.00 18.54 7.93
CA LEU A 375 -2.38 17.87 9.07
C LEU A 375 -1.29 18.71 9.73
N VAL A 376 -0.45 19.38 8.93
CA VAL A 376 0.58 20.29 9.44
C VAL A 376 -0.04 21.47 10.19
N ILE A 377 -1.11 22.08 9.65
CA ILE A 377 -1.82 23.18 10.34
C ILE A 377 -2.41 22.69 11.67
N ASN A 378 -3.06 21.52 11.68
CA ASN A 378 -3.61 20.91 12.89
C ASN A 378 -2.54 20.63 13.95
N PHE A 379 -1.36 20.15 13.52
CA PHE A 379 -0.23 19.94 14.40
C PHE A 379 0.25 21.23 15.06
N LEU A 380 0.38 22.33 14.29
CA LEU A 380 0.74 23.63 14.83
C LEU A 380 -0.30 24.17 15.83
N LEU A 381 -1.60 23.99 15.54
CA LEU A 381 -2.67 24.35 16.48
C LEU A 381 -2.57 23.54 17.78
N LEU A 382 -2.29 22.24 17.70
CA LEU A 382 -2.10 21.42 18.89
C LEU A 382 -0.92 21.90 19.74
N LEU A 383 0.23 22.21 19.12
CA LEU A 383 1.40 22.69 19.86
C LEU A 383 1.09 23.97 20.64
N ASP A 384 0.34 24.90 20.06
CA ASP A 384 -0.04 26.15 20.74
C ASP A 384 -1.05 25.89 21.88
N ILE A 385 -2.02 24.99 21.68
CA ILE A 385 -2.95 24.56 22.75
C ILE A 385 -2.17 23.94 23.91
N ILE A 386 -1.24 23.02 23.63
CA ILE A 386 -0.40 22.37 24.64
C ILE A 386 0.44 23.42 25.36
N ARG A 387 1.06 24.36 24.64
CA ARG A 387 1.85 25.46 25.23
C ARG A 387 1.01 26.26 26.23
N VAL A 388 -0.16 26.74 25.82
CA VAL A 388 -1.06 27.54 26.67
C VAL A 388 -1.56 26.73 27.86
N MET A 389 -1.91 25.47 27.65
CA MET A 389 -2.32 24.57 28.73
C MET A 389 -1.19 24.41 29.74
N VAL A 390 0.04 24.08 29.31
CA VAL A 390 1.23 23.93 30.18
C VAL A 390 1.55 25.23 30.92
N MET A 391 1.44 26.38 30.27
CA MET A 391 1.63 27.69 30.93
C MET A 391 0.61 27.94 32.04
N LYS A 392 -0.66 27.55 31.85
CA LYS A 392 -1.69 27.60 32.89
C LYS A 392 -1.38 26.63 34.06
N LEU A 393 -0.75 25.49 33.79
CA LEU A 393 -0.33 24.54 34.84
C LEU A 393 0.83 25.11 35.69
N LYS A 394 1.84 25.72 35.05
CA LYS A 394 3.03 26.26 35.74
C LYS A 394 2.74 27.45 36.65
N ARG A 395 1.68 28.23 36.39
CA ARG A 395 1.27 29.39 37.20
C ARG A 395 0.53 29.03 38.51
N GLY A 396 0.54 27.76 38.93
CA GLY A 396 0.25 27.37 40.32
C GLY A 396 -1.17 26.91 40.65
N SER A 397 -2.02 26.60 39.68
CA SER A 397 -3.39 26.08 39.93
C SER A 397 -3.48 24.55 40.01
N VAL A 398 -2.46 23.86 40.55
CA VAL A 398 -2.34 22.40 40.39
C VAL A 398 -3.03 21.62 41.51
N SER A 399 -4.27 21.23 41.25
CA SER A 399 -4.91 20.03 41.82
C SER A 399 -4.41 18.76 41.10
N GLN A 400 -4.50 17.59 41.75
CA GLN A 400 -4.26 16.25 41.16
C GLN A 400 -5.04 16.03 39.84
N GLN A 401 -6.14 16.77 39.67
CA GLN A 401 -6.99 16.83 38.48
C GLN A 401 -6.24 17.36 37.24
N VAL A 402 -5.25 18.22 37.41
CA VAL A 402 -4.50 18.85 36.31
C VAL A 402 -3.47 17.90 35.66
N LYS A 403 -2.82 17.05 36.45
CA LYS A 403 -1.97 15.96 35.93
C LYS A 403 -2.81 14.92 35.16
N SER A 404 -4.03 14.65 35.65
CA SER A 404 -5.00 13.82 34.94
C SER A 404 -5.42 14.45 33.61
N THR A 405 -5.64 15.77 33.56
CA THR A 405 -5.97 16.49 32.32
C THR A 405 -4.82 16.44 31.31
N PHE A 406 -3.56 16.58 31.73
CA PHE A 406 -2.41 16.42 30.82
C PHE A 406 -2.34 15.02 30.19
N ARG A 407 -2.55 13.97 31.00
CA ARG A 407 -2.65 12.58 30.51
C ARG A 407 -3.85 12.40 29.57
N ALA A 408 -4.97 13.07 29.84
CA ALA A 408 -6.12 13.13 28.93
C ALA A 408 -5.82 13.88 27.62
N THR A 409 -4.89 14.85 27.63
CA THR A 409 -4.49 15.62 26.45
C THR A 409 -3.65 14.79 25.48
N LEU A 410 -2.95 13.76 25.99
CA LEU A 410 -2.29 12.75 25.15
C LEU A 410 -3.30 11.97 24.28
N PHE A 411 -4.54 11.79 24.77
CA PHE A 411 -5.63 11.19 23.99
C PHE A 411 -6.24 12.14 22.94
N LEU A 412 -5.87 13.44 22.93
CA LEU A 412 -6.20 14.33 21.81
C LEU A 412 -5.26 14.13 20.61
N ILE A 413 -4.11 13.47 20.76
CA ILE A 413 -3.16 13.23 19.64
C ILE A 413 -3.82 12.43 18.49
N PRO A 414 -4.58 11.35 18.74
CA PRO A 414 -5.38 10.68 17.69
C PRO A 414 -6.43 11.59 17.03
N LEU A 415 -6.96 12.56 17.79
CA LEU A 415 -8.01 13.48 17.33
C LEU A 415 -7.49 14.46 16.26
N PHE A 416 -6.26 14.95 16.43
CA PHE A 416 -5.60 15.87 15.49
C PHE A 416 -4.97 15.16 14.28
N GLY A 417 -5.13 13.83 14.17
CA GLY A 417 -4.64 13.06 13.03
C GLY A 417 -3.12 12.92 12.96
N ILE A 418 -2.40 13.17 14.05
CA ILE A 418 -0.91 13.18 14.03
C ILE A 418 -0.33 11.80 13.74
N HIS A 419 -1.01 10.75 14.20
CA HIS A 419 -0.64 9.37 13.88
C HIS A 419 -0.62 9.12 12.37
N ILE A 420 -1.43 9.85 11.58
CA ILE A 420 -1.48 9.73 10.12
C ILE A 420 -0.17 10.21 9.50
N VAL A 421 0.43 11.30 10.00
CA VAL A 421 1.73 11.79 9.49
C VAL A 421 2.85 10.77 9.70
N ILE A 422 2.84 10.09 10.85
CA ILE A 422 3.83 9.04 11.17
C ILE A 422 3.60 7.83 10.26
N ILE A 423 2.34 7.48 10.00
CA ILE A 423 2.00 6.31 9.22
C ILE A 423 2.19 6.54 7.71
N THR A 424 1.93 7.73 7.17
CA THR A 424 2.02 7.99 5.72
C THR A 424 3.43 7.83 5.14
N ASN A 425 4.48 7.90 5.94
CA ASN A 425 5.84 7.72 5.45
C ASN A 425 6.19 6.24 5.29
N ARG A 426 5.91 5.69 4.10
CA ARG A 426 6.25 4.30 3.70
C ARG A 426 7.74 3.98 3.89
N ASN A 427 8.62 4.98 3.79
CA ASN A 427 10.07 4.81 3.94
C ASN A 427 10.53 4.56 5.39
N ILE A 428 9.62 4.54 6.36
CA ILE A 428 9.95 4.17 7.76
C ILE A 428 10.27 2.68 7.88
N VAL A 429 9.79 1.84 6.96
CA VAL A 429 10.14 0.42 6.90
C VAL A 429 11.21 0.22 5.82
N PRO A 430 12.50 0.14 6.19
CA PRO A 430 13.60 0.00 5.24
C PRO A 430 13.71 -1.41 4.64
N SER A 431 12.80 -2.32 4.99
CA SER A 431 12.82 -3.71 4.52
C SER A 431 11.83 -3.89 3.38
N ASN A 432 12.31 -4.43 2.27
CA ASN A 432 11.49 -4.85 1.15
C ASN A 432 10.74 -6.18 1.39
N THR A 433 10.93 -6.80 2.56
CA THR A 433 10.28 -8.07 2.90
C THR A 433 8.77 -7.93 3.01
N CYS A 434 8.04 -8.97 2.59
CA CYS A 434 6.58 -8.97 2.64
C CYS A 434 6.03 -8.87 4.06
N GLU A 435 6.67 -9.52 5.02
CA GLU A 435 6.25 -9.48 6.42
C GLU A 435 6.30 -8.05 6.99
N ALA A 436 7.40 -7.32 6.75
CA ALA A 436 7.55 -5.97 7.26
C ALA A 436 6.54 -4.99 6.64
N GLN A 437 6.30 -5.12 5.32
CA GLN A 437 5.28 -4.32 4.64
C GLN A 437 3.86 -4.68 5.12
N ASP A 438 3.55 -5.96 5.31
CA ASP A 438 2.26 -6.42 5.82
C ASP A 438 1.98 -5.87 7.22
N ILE A 439 2.94 -5.97 8.14
CA ILE A 439 2.84 -5.40 9.48
C ILE A 439 2.53 -3.90 9.40
N TYR A 440 3.25 -3.17 8.54
CA TYR A 440 3.01 -1.74 8.34
C TYR A 440 1.59 -1.46 7.85
N TYR A 441 1.11 -2.14 6.81
CA TYR A 441 -0.24 -1.92 6.29
C TYR A 441 -1.31 -2.30 7.31
N TYR A 442 -1.19 -3.43 8.01
CA TYR A 442 -2.16 -3.83 9.04
C TYR A 442 -2.22 -2.83 10.21
N ILE A 443 -1.06 -2.38 10.71
CA ILE A 443 -1.02 -1.35 11.75
C ILE A 443 -1.66 -0.05 11.24
N SER A 444 -1.34 0.36 10.01
CA SER A 444 -1.89 1.56 9.39
C SER A 444 -3.42 1.51 9.32
N TYR A 445 -3.97 0.40 8.84
CA TYR A 445 -5.41 0.20 8.71
C TYR A 445 -6.11 0.07 10.07
N LEU A 446 -5.47 -0.57 11.05
CA LEU A 446 -5.99 -0.61 12.42
C LEU A 446 -6.08 0.79 13.02
N VAL A 447 -5.02 1.59 12.88
CA VAL A 447 -5.01 2.95 13.42
C VAL A 447 -6.06 3.83 12.73
N GLU A 448 -6.22 3.70 11.40
CA GLU A 448 -7.28 4.38 10.64
C GLU A 448 -8.69 4.02 11.14
N GLY A 449 -8.94 2.74 11.44
CA GLY A 449 -10.21 2.29 12.02
C GLY A 449 -10.41 2.77 13.46
N LEU A 450 -9.36 2.69 14.28
CA LEU A 450 -9.39 3.10 15.69
C LEU A 450 -9.66 4.60 15.85
N GLN A 451 -9.25 5.44 14.90
CA GLN A 451 -9.50 6.88 14.97
C GLN A 451 -11.00 7.18 15.13
N GLY A 452 -11.87 6.57 14.32
CA GLY A 452 -13.32 6.77 14.40
C GLY A 452 -13.93 6.26 15.70
N ILE A 453 -13.42 5.12 16.19
CA ILE A 453 -13.85 4.52 17.47
C ILE A 453 -13.47 5.43 18.64
N MET A 454 -12.24 5.93 18.66
CA MET A 454 -11.73 6.80 19.73
C MET A 454 -12.49 8.12 19.79
N VAL A 455 -12.80 8.74 18.65
CA VAL A 455 -13.61 9.98 18.60
C VAL A 455 -15.01 9.73 19.19
N ALA A 456 -15.67 8.63 18.80
CA ALA A 456 -16.99 8.28 19.33
C ALA A 456 -16.96 7.97 20.84
N LEU A 457 -15.95 7.22 21.31
CA LEU A 457 -15.75 6.92 22.72
C LEU A 457 -15.54 8.20 23.55
N LEU A 458 -14.62 9.07 23.14
CA LEU A 458 -14.25 10.24 23.93
C LEU A 458 -15.35 11.31 23.95
N PHE A 459 -15.97 11.59 22.80
CA PHE A 459 -16.93 12.69 22.69
C PHE A 459 -18.37 12.30 22.98
N CYS A 460 -18.75 11.02 22.80
CA CYS A 460 -20.10 10.54 23.06
C CYS A 460 -20.18 9.65 24.30
N TYR A 461 -19.56 8.46 24.25
CA TYR A 461 -19.85 7.41 25.25
C TYR A 461 -19.26 7.69 26.63
N ILE A 462 -18.02 8.21 26.68
CA ILE A 462 -17.32 8.49 27.93
C ILE A 462 -17.63 9.92 28.42
N ASN A 463 -18.15 10.79 27.58
CA ASN A 463 -18.43 12.17 27.97
C ASN A 463 -19.53 12.24 29.03
N SER A 464 -19.20 12.79 30.21
CA SER A 464 -20.11 12.86 31.36
C SER A 464 -21.29 13.80 31.11
N GLU A 465 -21.10 14.86 30.32
CA GLU A 465 -22.19 15.77 29.93
C GLU A 465 -23.21 15.03 29.06
N VAL A 466 -22.73 14.24 28.10
CA VAL A 466 -23.59 13.47 27.19
C VAL A 466 -24.33 12.38 27.96
N ARG A 467 -23.65 11.66 28.85
CA ARG A 467 -24.28 10.65 29.71
C ARG A 467 -25.35 11.25 30.62
N GLY A 468 -25.07 12.39 31.25
CA GLY A 468 -26.06 13.08 32.10
C GLY A 468 -27.31 13.52 31.34
N GLU A 469 -27.16 14.04 30.12
CA GLU A 469 -28.29 14.40 29.27
C GLU A 469 -29.07 13.17 28.77
N LEU A 470 -28.39 12.06 28.47
CA LEU A 470 -29.03 10.81 28.08
C LEU A 470 -29.86 10.23 29.23
N GLU A 471 -29.31 10.21 30.44
CA GLU A 471 -30.05 9.81 31.65
C GLU A 471 -31.25 10.72 31.90
N ASN A 472 -31.10 12.04 31.73
CA ASN A 472 -32.21 13.00 31.85
C ASN A 472 -33.31 12.72 30.82
N ALA A 473 -32.94 12.43 29.57
CA ALA A 473 -33.88 12.08 28.52
C ALA A 473 -34.60 10.76 28.81
N PHE A 474 -33.85 9.75 29.29
CA PHE A 474 -34.41 8.46 29.69
C PHE A 474 -35.39 8.61 30.87
N ARG A 475 -35.02 9.37 31.91
CA ARG A 475 -35.93 9.69 33.03
C ARG A 475 -37.23 10.35 32.56
N LYS A 476 -37.16 11.32 31.65
CA LYS A 476 -38.35 11.98 31.07
C LYS A 476 -39.19 11.01 30.24
N PHE A 477 -38.55 10.13 29.49
CA PHE A 477 -39.24 9.12 28.68
C PHE A 477 -39.98 8.11 29.55
N VAL A 478 -39.35 7.62 30.63
CA VAL A 478 -39.99 6.73 31.61
C VAL A 478 -41.20 7.43 32.22
N LEU A 479 -41.06 8.66 32.73
CA LEU A 479 -42.19 9.42 33.31
C LEU A 479 -43.36 9.61 32.31
N TYR A 480 -43.04 9.86 31.04
CA TYR A 480 -44.05 9.96 29.98
C TYR A 480 -44.76 8.62 29.74
N LEU A 481 -44.05 7.49 29.78
CA LEU A 481 -44.65 6.16 29.67
C LEU A 481 -45.52 5.82 30.89
N GLU A 482 -45.08 6.15 32.11
CA GLU A 482 -45.89 5.99 33.33
C GLU A 482 -47.20 6.77 33.21
N GLN A 483 -47.14 8.03 32.78
CA GLN A 483 -48.33 8.88 32.61
C GLN A 483 -49.28 8.40 31.51
N ARG A 484 -48.75 7.80 30.43
CA ARG A 484 -49.56 7.42 29.26
C ARG A 484 -50.12 6.00 29.34
N PHE A 485 -49.43 5.08 30.02
CA PHE A 485 -49.78 3.65 30.06
C PHE A 485 -50.05 3.12 31.48
N ASP A 486 -50.00 3.97 32.51
CA ASP A 486 -50.17 3.61 33.94
C ASP A 486 -49.26 2.44 34.40
N LEU A 487 -48.11 2.32 33.75
CA LEU A 487 -47.08 1.33 34.07
C LEU A 487 -46.29 1.82 35.27
N LYS A 488 -46.32 1.11 36.40
CA LYS A 488 -45.49 1.42 37.57
C LYS A 488 -44.11 0.78 37.41
N PHE A 489 -43.09 1.57 37.08
CA PHE A 489 -41.70 1.09 37.14
C PHE A 489 -41.17 1.25 38.58
N GLU A 490 -40.56 0.19 39.10
CA GLU A 490 -40.02 0.17 40.47
C GLU A 490 -38.90 1.20 40.61
N LYS A 491 -39.09 2.16 41.52
CA LYS A 491 -38.18 3.29 41.71
C LYS A 491 -36.97 2.82 42.51
N LYS A 492 -35.77 2.82 41.91
CA LYS A 492 -34.53 2.72 42.67
C LYS A 492 -34.34 4.04 43.44
N GLU A 493 -34.42 3.97 44.77
CA GLU A 493 -34.16 5.11 45.66
C GLU A 493 -32.68 5.51 45.63
N ASP A 494 -32.24 6.20 44.59
CA ASP A 494 -30.92 6.82 44.58
C ASP A 494 -31.04 8.35 44.64
N LEU A 495 -30.78 8.86 45.85
CA LEU A 495 -30.52 10.24 46.28
C LEU A 495 -31.09 11.38 45.38
N ARG A 496 -32.25 11.89 45.78
CA ARG A 496 -32.65 13.27 45.47
C ARG A 496 -31.59 14.24 46.00
N ARG A 497 -30.80 14.86 45.12
CA ARG A 497 -30.16 16.15 45.41
C ARG A 497 -31.28 17.16 45.67
N ALA A 498 -31.41 17.58 46.92
CA ALA A 498 -32.25 18.69 47.32
C ALA A 498 -31.77 19.96 46.60
N THR A 499 -32.51 20.42 45.59
CA THR A 499 -32.45 21.83 45.18
C THR A 499 -33.30 22.62 46.16
N THR A 500 -32.63 23.20 47.15
CA THR A 500 -33.17 24.30 47.97
C THR A 500 -33.39 25.51 47.06
N ALA A 501 -34.62 25.69 46.59
CA ALA A 501 -35.13 26.99 46.16
C ALA A 501 -36.66 26.94 46.18
N THR A 502 -37.24 27.89 46.93
CA THR A 502 -38.67 28.22 47.06
C THR A 502 -39.56 27.17 47.73
N TYR A 503 -39.47 27.09 49.06
CA TYR A 503 -40.63 26.77 49.89
C TYR A 503 -41.44 28.06 50.04
N VAL A 504 -42.58 28.14 49.37
CA VAL A 504 -43.60 29.18 49.62
C VAL A 504 -44.51 28.62 50.71
N GLU A 505 -44.52 29.26 51.88
CA GLU A 505 -45.50 28.95 52.93
C GLU A 505 -46.92 29.22 52.40
N ALA A 506 -47.70 28.15 52.21
CA ALA A 506 -49.13 28.26 52.00
C ALA A 506 -49.81 28.47 53.36
N TYR A 507 -50.00 29.73 53.71
CA TYR A 507 -50.96 30.17 54.72
C TYR A 507 -52.39 29.94 54.21
N ASN A 508 -53.24 29.21 54.95
CA ASN A 508 -54.69 29.46 55.11
C ASN A 508 -55.33 28.40 56.02
N ARG A 509 -55.85 28.80 57.19
CA ARG A 509 -57.28 29.07 57.48
C ARG A 509 -58.21 27.87 57.27
N LYS A 510 -58.57 27.21 58.37
CA LYS A 510 -59.92 27.25 58.94
C LYS A 510 -59.87 26.94 60.43
#